data_AF-A0A1M4SZ90-F1
#
_entry.id   AF-A0A1M4SZ90-F1
#
_cell.length_a   1.000
_cell.length_b   1.000
_cell.length_c   1.000
_cell.angle_alpha   90.00
_cell.angle_beta   90.00
_cell.angle_gamma   90.00
#
_symmetry.space_group_name_H-M   'P 1'
#
loop_
_entity.id
_entity.type
_entity.pdbx_description
1 polymer ?
#
loop_
_entity_poly.entity_id
_entity_poly.type
_entity_poly.pdbx_seq_one_letter_code
_entity_poly.pdbx_strand_id
1 'polypeptide(L)'
;MSKKVKKIITMVSAFAIVANFLVGSSIAKAASNDVEDWINSAVTQKTFYHYNMAYAKALKIEDPYKRDQYLNKLIPVVNDVWNNEIGVFVKDLEELTKSKSARLYDDLEARMNKSTLNNVDKQYLLNELCTWGRKLIWSDDYRLALDSLLLAWQSKSNIDIENADKLIENIENPLNKEYLKDELQKIKNIAYVDAKEVEENKVKPKENLDLIEENNKKDLVEKKEEIKEKDLNKDKQDKEESKRKDLNKGIVENNKGSQIGLQDKKEEPKKEIKKENNINENRIHEDKHDSNEDKEPIDVLEKKEKEEEKEVEKVKDNQVEDERNIENPIDDKAQIEEEHKAQDDELEEEKEVNEERFEDYYYGNKKGEDTFIVNDENQDITINKKDYKGSLTIHSKGHNVNLDGVRVNGDLIIEANGGNEQITLSNIKSNGCVRVRNCGASFNGENLEVSSLILSNRSTNIDSNININNIYCRTLELIFEDGQPNVTLGGDNNDIEALGIFSPAKIQSNINEGFIREIQVDINKNVKREKNVEIKGDVNHSMLQTYRVDKLSLEGIFGILKVSEKTIVDIKSPSSFDILDIDSEGVDLKSDNGDIVSFLTNNVKDIFIKEGIVNDSASQAKNILENNRHYDED
;
A
#
# COMPACT_ATOMS: atom_id res chain seq x y z
N MET A 1 -36.33 -25.76 38.51
CA MET A 1 -35.69 -24.71 37.69
C MET A 1 -36.77 -23.90 36.98
N SER A 2 -36.86 -22.59 37.21
CA SER A 2 -37.95 -21.76 36.66
C SER A 2 -37.85 -21.64 35.14
N LYS A 3 -38.98 -21.39 34.44
CA LYS A 3 -38.97 -21.19 32.97
C LYS A 3 -38.02 -20.08 32.52
N LYS A 4 -37.83 -19.05 33.36
CA LYS A 4 -36.85 -17.97 33.13
C LYS A 4 -35.41 -18.48 33.19
N VAL A 5 -35.08 -19.29 34.19
CA VAL A 5 -33.74 -19.89 34.34
C VAL A 5 -33.44 -20.90 33.23
N LYS A 6 -34.42 -21.69 32.78
CA LYS A 6 -34.24 -22.56 31.59
C LYS A 6 -33.96 -21.76 30.33
N LYS A 7 -34.67 -20.64 30.11
CA LYS A 7 -34.47 -19.77 28.93
C LYS A 7 -33.08 -19.13 28.93
N ILE A 8 -32.61 -18.68 30.11
CA ILE A 8 -31.25 -18.17 30.31
C ILE A 8 -30.21 -19.26 30.05
N ILE A 9 -30.39 -20.47 30.58
CA ILE A 9 -29.45 -21.59 30.36
C ILE A 9 -29.39 -22.01 28.89
N THR A 10 -30.51 -22.04 28.17
CA THR A 10 -30.53 -22.33 26.72
C THR A 10 -29.84 -21.23 25.91
N MET A 11 -29.99 -19.96 26.30
CA MET A 11 -29.25 -18.82 25.71
C MET A 11 -27.75 -18.92 25.95
N VAL A 12 -27.36 -19.30 27.16
CA VAL A 12 -25.97 -19.41 27.60
C VAL A 12 -25.28 -20.64 26.98
N SER A 13 -26.01 -21.72 26.69
CA SER A 13 -25.46 -22.91 26.04
C SER A 13 -25.32 -22.77 24.52
N ALA A 14 -26.13 -21.96 23.86
CA ALA A 14 -25.85 -21.52 22.49
C ALA A 14 -24.51 -20.74 22.43
N PHE A 15 -24.25 -19.94 23.46
CA PHE A 15 -22.98 -19.22 23.64
C PHE A 15 -21.77 -20.12 23.90
N ALA A 16 -21.92 -21.26 24.57
CA ALA A 16 -20.80 -22.18 24.81
C ALA A 16 -20.28 -22.85 23.52
N ILE A 17 -21.16 -23.04 22.54
CA ILE A 17 -20.79 -23.56 21.21
C ILE A 17 -20.08 -22.48 20.39
N VAL A 18 -20.54 -21.23 20.49
CA VAL A 18 -19.91 -20.06 19.84
C VAL A 18 -18.55 -19.74 20.49
N ALA A 19 -18.44 -19.78 21.81
CA ALA A 19 -17.23 -19.43 22.57
C ALA A 19 -16.05 -20.38 22.35
N ASN A 20 -16.29 -21.67 22.04
CA ASN A 20 -15.22 -22.60 21.68
C ASN A 20 -14.54 -22.26 20.34
N PHE A 21 -15.21 -21.51 19.45
CA PHE A 21 -14.63 -21.01 18.20
C PHE A 21 -13.92 -19.65 18.34
N LEU A 22 -14.04 -18.98 19.50
CA LEU A 22 -13.51 -17.65 19.79
C LEU A 22 -12.11 -17.64 20.46
N VAL A 23 -11.46 -18.80 20.59
CA VAL A 23 -10.15 -18.89 21.30
C VAL A 23 -8.94 -18.57 20.39
N GLY A 24 -9.15 -18.19 19.13
CA GLY A 24 -8.07 -17.81 18.21
C GLY A 24 -8.17 -16.35 17.72
N SER A 25 -7.28 -15.50 18.26
CA SER A 25 -6.93 -14.10 17.95
C SER A 25 -8.03 -13.02 18.10
N SER A 26 -7.81 -11.86 18.76
CA SER A 26 -6.63 -11.01 18.92
C SER A 26 -6.63 -10.27 20.28
N ILE A 27 -5.44 -10.07 20.87
CA ILE A 27 -5.23 -9.41 22.17
C ILE A 27 -5.18 -7.90 21.96
N ALA A 28 -6.24 -7.19 22.33
CA ALA A 28 -6.19 -5.74 22.53
C ALA A 28 -5.55 -5.39 23.89
N LYS A 29 -4.71 -4.35 23.91
CA LYS A 29 -3.94 -3.75 25.02
C LYS A 29 -4.47 -4.04 26.44
N ALA A 30 -3.60 -4.68 27.24
CA ALA A 30 -3.49 -4.67 28.71
C ALA A 30 -4.78 -4.46 29.53
N ALA A 31 -5.84 -5.20 29.23
CA ALA A 31 -6.85 -5.46 30.24
C ALA A 31 -6.28 -6.46 31.24
N SER A 32 -6.47 -6.19 32.54
CA SER A 32 -6.07 -7.09 33.62
C SER A 32 -6.40 -8.54 33.27
N ASN A 33 -5.43 -9.44 33.47
CA ASN A 33 -5.66 -10.87 33.29
C ASN A 33 -6.54 -11.45 34.40
N ASP A 34 -6.85 -10.68 35.44
CA ASP A 34 -7.65 -11.12 36.57
C ASP A 34 -9.14 -11.21 36.22
N VAL A 35 -9.75 -12.36 36.55
CA VAL A 35 -11.18 -12.61 36.36
C VAL A 35 -12.01 -11.65 37.22
N GLU A 36 -11.54 -11.27 38.41
CA GLU A 36 -12.30 -10.39 39.30
C GLU A 36 -12.48 -8.98 38.71
N ASP A 37 -11.44 -8.44 38.06
CA ASP A 37 -11.49 -7.15 37.38
C ASP A 37 -12.50 -7.15 36.22
N TRP A 38 -12.53 -8.23 35.44
CA TRP A 38 -13.52 -8.37 34.38
C TRP A 38 -14.94 -8.47 34.92
N ILE A 39 -15.16 -9.22 35.99
CA ILE A 39 -16.47 -9.36 36.63
C ILE A 39 -16.94 -7.99 37.16
N ASN A 40 -16.07 -7.25 37.83
CA ASN A 40 -16.38 -5.91 38.34
C ASN A 40 -16.68 -4.93 37.20
N SER A 41 -15.92 -5.01 36.11
CA SER A 41 -16.14 -4.21 34.90
C SER A 41 -17.49 -4.51 34.27
N ALA A 42 -17.89 -5.79 34.15
CA ALA A 42 -19.19 -6.18 33.64
C ALA A 42 -20.34 -5.63 34.50
N VAL A 43 -20.24 -5.75 35.83
CA VAL A 43 -21.25 -5.26 36.77
C VAL A 43 -21.39 -3.73 36.73
N THR A 44 -20.28 -3.02 36.52
CA THR A 44 -20.24 -1.55 36.54
C THR A 44 -20.65 -0.95 35.20
N GLN A 45 -20.03 -1.40 34.12
CA GLN A 45 -20.20 -0.83 32.77
C GLN A 45 -21.48 -1.33 32.11
N LYS A 46 -21.91 -2.56 32.42
CA LYS A 46 -23.14 -3.16 31.89
C LYS A 46 -23.26 -3.05 30.37
N THR A 47 -22.14 -3.26 29.69
CA THR A 47 -22.11 -3.41 28.23
C THR A 47 -21.95 -4.89 27.87
N PHE A 48 -22.44 -5.28 26.71
CA PHE A 48 -22.34 -6.65 26.20
C PHE A 48 -20.90 -7.14 26.09
N TYR A 49 -19.98 -6.28 25.62
CA TYR A 49 -18.55 -6.55 25.57
C TYR A 49 -17.99 -6.99 26.94
N HIS A 50 -18.14 -6.16 27.97
CA HIS A 50 -17.57 -6.44 29.30
C HIS A 50 -18.19 -7.70 29.90
N TYR A 51 -19.50 -7.90 29.70
CA TYR A 51 -20.18 -9.13 30.12
C TYR A 51 -19.59 -10.37 29.45
N ASN A 52 -19.42 -10.36 28.11
CA ASN A 52 -18.88 -11.51 27.38
C ASN A 52 -17.43 -11.81 27.76
N MET A 53 -16.59 -10.78 27.92
CA MET A 53 -15.21 -10.95 28.35
C MET A 53 -15.12 -11.57 29.75
N ALA A 54 -15.94 -11.07 30.69
CA ALA A 54 -16.01 -11.62 32.04
C ALA A 54 -16.55 -13.05 32.07
N TYR A 55 -17.58 -13.33 31.27
CA TYR A 55 -18.16 -14.67 31.14
C TYR A 55 -17.13 -15.67 30.58
N ALA A 56 -16.42 -15.31 29.50
CA ALA A 56 -15.39 -16.15 28.89
C ALA A 56 -14.20 -16.39 29.85
N LYS A 57 -13.78 -15.38 30.60
CA LYS A 57 -12.73 -15.51 31.63
C LYS A 57 -13.16 -16.40 32.78
N ALA A 58 -14.41 -16.28 33.25
CA ALA A 58 -14.95 -17.15 34.30
C ALA A 58 -15.00 -18.62 33.84
N LEU A 59 -15.39 -18.89 32.59
CA LEU A 59 -15.43 -20.26 32.05
C LEU A 59 -14.07 -20.96 32.01
N LYS A 60 -12.97 -20.21 31.94
CA LYS A 60 -11.59 -20.75 31.95
C LYS A 60 -11.11 -21.16 33.35
N ILE A 61 -11.86 -20.87 34.41
CA ILE A 61 -11.51 -21.29 35.78
C ILE A 61 -11.76 -22.80 35.92
N GLU A 62 -10.71 -23.54 36.27
CA GLU A 62 -10.75 -24.98 36.48
C GLU A 62 -11.60 -25.39 37.69
N ASP A 63 -11.48 -24.65 38.81
CA ASP A 63 -12.27 -24.87 40.03
C ASP A 63 -13.76 -24.54 39.77
N PRO A 64 -14.65 -25.56 39.73
CA PRO A 64 -16.06 -25.35 39.41
C PRO A 64 -16.77 -24.45 40.42
N TYR A 65 -16.38 -24.51 41.70
CA TYR A 65 -17.02 -23.73 42.75
C TYR A 65 -16.70 -22.24 42.57
N LYS A 66 -15.43 -21.90 42.33
CA LYS A 66 -15.03 -20.50 42.05
C LYS A 66 -15.61 -19.98 40.74
N ARG A 67 -15.62 -20.80 39.69
CA ARG A 67 -16.28 -20.46 38.42
C ARG A 67 -17.74 -20.08 38.65
N ASP A 68 -18.49 -20.96 39.33
CA ASP A 68 -19.92 -20.76 39.56
C ASP A 68 -20.19 -19.53 40.44
N GLN A 69 -19.30 -19.22 41.40
CA GLN A 69 -19.36 -17.97 42.15
C GLN A 69 -19.27 -16.73 41.24
N TYR A 70 -18.32 -16.70 40.29
CA TYR A 70 -18.20 -15.59 39.34
C TYR A 70 -19.37 -15.53 38.36
N LEU A 71 -19.84 -16.66 37.84
CA LEU A 71 -21.00 -16.70 36.97
C LEU A 71 -22.27 -16.19 37.68
N ASN A 72 -22.44 -16.52 38.96
CA ASN A 72 -23.55 -16.00 39.77
C ASN A 72 -23.50 -14.47 39.93
N LYS A 73 -22.30 -13.86 39.98
CA LYS A 73 -22.14 -12.40 40.01
C LYS A 73 -22.60 -11.74 38.69
N LEU A 74 -22.55 -12.45 37.56
CA LEU A 74 -22.97 -11.95 36.25
C LEU A 74 -24.49 -12.02 36.02
N ILE A 75 -25.21 -12.93 36.68
CA ILE A 75 -26.67 -13.13 36.50
C ILE A 75 -27.48 -11.83 36.54
N PRO A 76 -27.29 -10.92 37.53
CA PRO A 76 -28.10 -9.70 37.61
C PRO A 76 -27.93 -8.75 36.43
N VAL A 77 -26.77 -8.80 35.76
CA VAL A 77 -26.38 -7.88 34.69
C VAL A 77 -26.96 -8.30 33.34
N VAL A 78 -27.35 -9.57 33.17
CA VAL A 78 -27.81 -10.15 31.90
C VAL A 78 -28.91 -9.33 31.22
N ASN A 79 -29.91 -8.87 31.98
CA ASN A 79 -31.04 -8.12 31.39
C ASN A 79 -30.65 -6.70 30.98
N ASP A 80 -29.59 -6.14 31.57
CA ASP A 80 -29.10 -4.79 31.25
C ASP A 80 -28.25 -4.84 29.96
N VAL A 81 -27.48 -5.91 29.77
CA VAL A 81 -26.62 -6.08 28.58
C VAL A 81 -27.36 -6.71 27.40
N TRP A 82 -28.36 -7.54 27.66
CA TRP A 82 -29.06 -8.29 26.62
C TRP A 82 -30.31 -7.57 26.14
N ASN A 83 -30.14 -6.69 25.15
CA ASN A 83 -31.25 -6.01 24.49
C ASN A 83 -31.73 -6.77 23.23
N ASN A 84 -32.83 -6.29 22.63
CA ASN A 84 -33.40 -6.92 21.44
C ASN A 84 -32.46 -6.87 20.23
N GLU A 85 -31.67 -5.80 20.05
CA GLU A 85 -30.74 -5.67 18.93
C GLU A 85 -29.62 -6.71 19.01
N ILE A 86 -29.02 -6.88 20.20
CA ILE A 86 -28.02 -7.92 20.47
C ILE A 86 -28.62 -9.32 20.25
N GLY A 87 -29.83 -9.55 20.77
CA GLY A 87 -30.51 -10.83 20.60
C GLY A 87 -30.78 -11.19 19.12
N VAL A 88 -31.15 -10.20 18.30
CA VAL A 88 -31.31 -10.39 16.85
C VAL A 88 -29.97 -10.67 16.19
N PHE A 89 -28.95 -9.87 16.51
CA PHE A 89 -27.62 -10.04 15.92
C PHE A 89 -27.00 -11.41 16.22
N VAL A 90 -27.06 -11.88 17.47
CA VAL A 90 -26.58 -13.22 17.84
C VAL A 90 -27.30 -14.31 17.07
N LYS A 91 -28.61 -14.15 16.87
CA LYS A 91 -29.42 -15.14 16.13
C LYS A 91 -29.06 -15.17 14.64
N ASP A 92 -28.77 -14.02 14.07
CA ASP A 92 -28.33 -13.92 12.68
C ASP A 92 -26.88 -14.40 12.52
N LEU A 93 -26.01 -14.20 13.52
CA LEU A 93 -24.68 -14.84 13.57
C LEU A 93 -24.78 -16.36 13.61
N GLU A 94 -25.69 -16.93 14.41
CA GLU A 94 -25.96 -18.37 14.39
C GLU A 94 -26.39 -18.85 13.01
N GLU A 95 -27.21 -18.07 12.30
CA GLU A 95 -27.62 -18.39 10.94
C GLU A 95 -26.46 -18.25 9.94
N LEU A 96 -25.57 -17.28 10.14
CA LEU A 96 -24.34 -17.11 9.38
C LEU A 96 -23.44 -18.34 9.51
N THR A 97 -23.29 -18.90 10.72
CA THR A 97 -22.48 -20.11 10.91
C THR A 97 -22.99 -21.34 10.16
N LYS A 98 -24.31 -21.40 9.90
CA LYS A 98 -24.94 -22.52 9.18
C LYS A 98 -24.92 -22.30 7.66
N SER A 99 -25.32 -21.11 7.23
CA SER A 99 -25.46 -20.75 5.83
C SER A 99 -24.13 -20.43 5.15
N LYS A 100 -23.17 -19.90 5.93
CA LYS A 100 -21.91 -19.35 5.42
C LYS A 100 -22.14 -18.35 4.28
N SER A 101 -23.23 -17.59 4.35
CA SER A 101 -23.71 -16.70 3.29
C SER A 101 -23.03 -15.33 3.38
N ALA A 102 -22.36 -14.93 2.31
CA ALA A 102 -21.77 -13.61 2.16
C ALA A 102 -22.82 -12.48 2.20
N ARG A 103 -23.98 -12.68 1.55
CA ARG A 103 -25.11 -11.72 1.62
C ARG A 103 -25.53 -11.46 3.07
N LEU A 104 -25.68 -12.53 3.87
CA LEU A 104 -26.07 -12.39 5.28
C LEU A 104 -24.99 -11.65 6.09
N TYR A 105 -23.71 -11.87 5.79
CA TYR A 105 -22.62 -11.12 6.40
C TYR A 105 -22.72 -9.61 6.09
N ASP A 106 -22.87 -9.24 4.82
CA ASP A 106 -22.97 -7.84 4.41
C ASP A 106 -24.21 -7.15 5.03
N ASP A 107 -25.34 -7.87 5.07
CA ASP A 107 -26.57 -7.41 5.71
C ASP A 107 -26.40 -7.20 7.23
N LEU A 108 -25.66 -8.09 7.89
CA LEU A 108 -25.35 -7.99 9.31
C LEU A 108 -24.45 -6.79 9.60
N GLU A 109 -23.40 -6.60 8.80
CA GLU A 109 -22.46 -5.49 8.92
C GLU A 109 -23.20 -4.16 8.72
N ALA A 110 -23.98 -4.04 7.64
CA ALA A 110 -24.75 -2.83 7.33
C ALA A 110 -25.76 -2.50 8.45
N ARG A 111 -26.41 -3.53 9.01
CA ARG A 111 -27.36 -3.36 10.11
C ARG A 111 -26.66 -2.96 11.40
N MET A 112 -25.53 -3.56 11.72
CA MET A 112 -24.75 -3.25 12.93
C MET A 112 -24.19 -1.82 12.88
N ASN A 113 -23.71 -1.38 11.72
CA ASN A 113 -23.28 0.01 11.50
C ASN A 113 -24.41 1.01 11.77
N LYS A 114 -25.65 0.67 11.37
CA LYS A 114 -26.87 1.48 11.59
C LYS A 114 -27.53 1.27 12.96
N SER A 115 -27.00 0.39 13.81
CA SER A 115 -27.61 0.06 15.11
C SER A 115 -27.50 1.20 16.13
N THR A 116 -28.38 1.17 17.14
CA THR A 116 -28.40 2.16 18.23
C THR A 116 -27.53 1.75 19.42
N LEU A 117 -26.85 0.61 19.32
CA LEU A 117 -25.91 0.13 20.32
C LEU A 117 -24.83 1.17 20.63
N ASN A 118 -24.38 1.17 21.89
CA ASN A 118 -23.23 1.96 22.29
C ASN A 118 -21.99 1.53 21.49
N ASN A 119 -21.02 2.44 21.36
CA ASN A 119 -19.86 2.21 20.50
C ASN A 119 -19.04 0.99 20.93
N VAL A 120 -18.91 0.72 22.23
CA VAL A 120 -18.12 -0.42 22.74
C VAL A 120 -18.74 -1.74 22.26
N ASP A 121 -20.04 -1.92 22.43
CA ASP A 121 -20.74 -3.14 22.02
C ASP A 121 -20.82 -3.26 20.50
N LYS A 122 -21.04 -2.15 19.79
CA LYS A 122 -21.03 -2.12 18.32
C LYS A 122 -19.69 -2.59 17.76
N GLN A 123 -18.58 -2.03 18.25
CA GLN A 123 -17.23 -2.40 17.80
C GLN A 123 -16.91 -3.85 18.13
N TYR A 124 -17.28 -4.31 19.34
CA TYR A 124 -17.12 -5.71 19.72
C TYR A 124 -17.87 -6.64 18.74
N LEU A 125 -19.14 -6.38 18.47
CA LEU A 125 -19.95 -7.21 17.58
C LEU A 125 -19.47 -7.18 16.12
N LEU A 126 -18.98 -6.02 15.63
CA LEU A 126 -18.37 -5.92 14.30
C LEU A 126 -17.06 -6.74 14.21
N ASN A 127 -16.23 -6.71 15.26
CA ASN A 127 -15.01 -7.51 15.31
C ASN A 127 -15.31 -9.01 15.34
N GLU A 128 -16.33 -9.42 16.10
CA GLU A 128 -16.82 -10.79 16.11
C GLU A 128 -17.30 -11.20 14.71
N LEU A 129 -18.14 -10.38 14.07
CA LEU A 129 -18.63 -10.63 12.71
C LEU A 129 -17.47 -10.77 11.71
N CYS A 130 -16.48 -9.86 11.73
CA CYS A 130 -15.30 -9.91 10.88
C CYS A 130 -14.53 -11.23 11.06
N THR A 131 -14.36 -11.68 12.31
CA THR A 131 -13.71 -12.96 12.61
C THR A 131 -14.49 -14.13 12.02
N TRP A 132 -15.81 -14.12 12.11
CA TRP A 132 -16.68 -15.14 11.50
C TRP A 132 -16.66 -15.08 9.97
N GLY A 133 -16.67 -13.89 9.38
CA GLY A 133 -16.53 -13.69 7.94
C GLY A 133 -15.28 -14.38 7.43
N ARG A 134 -14.11 -14.02 7.98
CA ARG A 134 -12.81 -14.62 7.61
C ARG A 134 -12.82 -16.15 7.67
N LYS A 135 -13.44 -16.74 8.70
CA LYS A 135 -13.46 -18.19 8.91
C LYS A 135 -14.48 -18.93 8.02
N LEU A 136 -15.59 -18.31 7.67
CA LEU A 136 -16.73 -19.02 7.09
C LEU A 136 -16.99 -18.70 5.61
N ILE A 137 -16.69 -17.49 5.18
CA ILE A 137 -17.09 -16.98 3.85
C ILE A 137 -15.87 -16.76 2.94
N TRP A 138 -14.69 -16.44 3.48
CA TRP A 138 -13.49 -16.04 2.72
C TRP A 138 -12.72 -17.28 2.21
N SER A 139 -13.41 -18.17 1.49
CA SER A 139 -12.77 -19.24 0.74
C SER A 139 -12.09 -18.70 -0.51
N ASP A 140 -11.09 -19.42 -1.02
CA ASP A 140 -10.25 -18.94 -2.14
C ASP A 140 -11.05 -18.71 -3.42
N ASP A 141 -12.01 -19.59 -3.72
CA ASP A 141 -12.94 -19.48 -4.84
C ASP A 141 -13.81 -18.21 -4.75
N TYR A 142 -14.36 -17.92 -3.56
CA TYR A 142 -15.16 -16.73 -3.32
C TYR A 142 -14.31 -15.46 -3.43
N ARG A 143 -13.10 -15.45 -2.86
CA ARG A 143 -12.19 -14.30 -2.92
C ARG A 143 -11.80 -13.96 -4.36
N LEU A 144 -11.39 -14.96 -5.15
CA LEU A 144 -11.02 -14.76 -6.55
C LEU A 144 -12.20 -14.22 -7.38
N ALA A 145 -13.40 -14.77 -7.15
CA ALA A 145 -14.61 -14.29 -7.82
C ALA A 145 -14.99 -12.87 -7.39
N LEU A 146 -14.88 -12.54 -6.10
CA LEU A 146 -15.14 -11.21 -5.58
C LEU A 146 -14.14 -10.18 -6.14
N ASP A 147 -12.85 -10.50 -6.16
CA ASP A 147 -11.81 -9.61 -6.72
C ASP A 147 -12.09 -9.33 -8.21
N SER A 148 -12.44 -10.36 -8.98
CA SER A 148 -12.80 -10.19 -10.39
C SER A 148 -14.11 -9.41 -10.58
N LEU A 149 -15.08 -9.58 -9.68
CA LEU A 149 -16.33 -8.81 -9.69
C LEU A 149 -16.07 -7.33 -9.36
N LEU A 150 -15.15 -7.03 -8.44
CA LEU A 150 -14.74 -5.66 -8.12
C LEU A 150 -14.05 -4.98 -9.32
N LEU A 151 -13.21 -5.71 -10.04
CA LEU A 151 -12.64 -5.23 -11.31
C LEU A 151 -13.73 -4.93 -12.34
N ALA A 152 -14.71 -5.83 -12.50
CA ALA A 152 -15.85 -5.63 -13.39
C ALA A 152 -16.71 -4.41 -12.98
N TRP A 153 -16.86 -4.14 -11.67
CA TRP A 153 -17.53 -2.94 -11.17
C TRP A 153 -16.81 -1.65 -11.55
N GLN A 154 -15.48 -1.68 -11.55
CA GLN A 154 -14.62 -0.53 -11.83
C GLN A 154 -14.55 -0.23 -13.33
N SER A 155 -14.23 -1.24 -14.15
CA SER A 155 -14.05 -1.05 -15.60
C SER A 155 -15.37 -1.05 -16.36
N LYS A 156 -16.35 -1.81 -15.88
CA LYS A 156 -17.60 -2.14 -16.59
C LYS A 156 -17.37 -2.74 -17.99
N SER A 157 -16.18 -3.27 -18.26
CA SER A 157 -15.82 -3.82 -19.56
C SER A 157 -16.46 -5.20 -19.78
N ASN A 158 -16.75 -5.56 -21.03
CA ASN A 158 -17.29 -6.89 -21.34
C ASN A 158 -16.33 -8.02 -20.94
N ILE A 159 -15.02 -7.79 -21.10
CA ILE A 159 -13.97 -8.77 -20.77
C ILE A 159 -13.97 -9.06 -19.27
N ASP A 160 -14.01 -8.02 -18.44
CA ASP A 160 -13.99 -8.20 -16.98
C ASP A 160 -15.30 -8.79 -16.46
N ILE A 161 -16.43 -8.43 -17.07
CA ILE A 161 -17.74 -9.03 -16.78
C ILE A 161 -17.73 -10.53 -17.10
N GLU A 162 -17.18 -10.95 -18.24
CA GLU A 162 -17.07 -12.37 -18.60
C GLU A 162 -16.12 -13.15 -17.69
N ASN A 163 -14.99 -12.54 -17.32
CA ASN A 163 -14.03 -13.14 -16.39
C ASN A 163 -14.64 -13.32 -15.00
N ALA A 164 -15.38 -12.32 -14.50
CA ALA A 164 -16.12 -12.42 -13.25
C ALA A 164 -17.17 -13.52 -13.30
N ASP A 165 -17.95 -13.62 -14.39
CA ASP A 165 -18.98 -14.66 -14.56
C ASP A 165 -18.36 -16.08 -14.47
N LYS A 166 -17.23 -16.31 -15.16
CA LYS A 166 -16.52 -17.60 -15.14
C LYS A 166 -16.05 -17.96 -13.73
N LEU A 167 -15.48 -17.01 -13.00
CA LEU A 167 -14.99 -17.26 -11.63
C LEU A 167 -16.14 -17.47 -10.64
N ILE A 168 -17.23 -16.71 -10.78
CA ILE A 168 -18.45 -16.89 -9.98
C ILE A 168 -19.03 -18.29 -10.18
N GLU A 169 -18.97 -18.84 -11.40
CA GLU A 169 -19.42 -20.21 -11.67
C GLU A 169 -18.59 -21.30 -10.97
N ASN A 170 -17.39 -20.98 -10.48
CA ASN A 170 -16.56 -21.94 -9.76
C ASN A 170 -16.78 -21.93 -8.25
N ILE A 171 -17.61 -21.01 -7.73
CA ILE A 171 -17.88 -20.92 -6.29
C ILE A 171 -18.63 -22.16 -5.80
N GLU A 172 -18.09 -22.82 -4.78
CA GLU A 172 -18.63 -24.04 -4.19
C GLU A 172 -19.93 -23.76 -3.41
N ASN A 173 -19.97 -22.66 -2.64
CA ASN A 173 -21.15 -22.30 -1.87
C ASN A 173 -22.24 -21.69 -2.78
N PRO A 174 -23.41 -22.36 -2.95
CA PRO A 174 -24.45 -21.90 -3.87
C PRO A 174 -25.06 -20.55 -3.47
N LEU A 175 -25.14 -20.24 -2.17
CA LEU A 175 -25.68 -18.96 -1.70
C LEU A 175 -24.75 -17.80 -2.05
N ASN A 176 -23.43 -18.03 -2.00
CA ASN A 176 -22.44 -17.02 -2.36
C ASN A 176 -22.39 -16.85 -3.88
N LYS A 177 -22.48 -17.95 -4.63
CA LYS A 177 -22.62 -17.91 -6.10
C LYS A 177 -23.84 -17.09 -6.52
N GLU A 178 -25.02 -17.41 -5.97
CA GLU A 178 -26.27 -16.69 -6.27
C GLU A 178 -26.13 -15.19 -5.95
N TYR A 179 -25.56 -14.86 -4.79
CA TYR A 179 -25.33 -13.49 -4.39
C TYR A 179 -24.42 -12.73 -5.38
N LEU A 180 -23.26 -13.28 -5.74
CA LEU A 180 -22.37 -12.61 -6.68
C LEU A 180 -22.94 -12.55 -8.10
N LYS A 181 -23.79 -13.50 -8.50
CA LYS A 181 -24.55 -13.42 -9.77
C LYS A 181 -25.53 -12.24 -9.77
N ASP A 182 -26.24 -12.03 -8.66
CA ASP A 182 -27.14 -10.87 -8.52
C ASP A 182 -26.34 -9.56 -8.66
N GLU A 183 -25.17 -9.46 -8.03
CA GLU A 183 -24.31 -8.29 -8.14
C GLU A 183 -23.75 -8.11 -9.57
N LEU A 184 -23.29 -9.19 -10.21
CA LEU A 184 -22.81 -9.16 -11.60
C LEU A 184 -23.91 -8.70 -12.57
N GLN A 185 -25.17 -9.11 -12.35
CA GLN A 185 -26.29 -8.68 -13.18
C GLN A 185 -26.54 -7.18 -13.06
N LYS A 186 -26.33 -6.57 -11.88
CA LYS A 186 -26.40 -5.12 -11.72
C LYS A 186 -25.33 -4.42 -12.55
N ILE A 187 -24.10 -4.94 -12.56
CA ILE A 187 -23.01 -4.42 -13.39
C ILE A 187 -23.38 -4.50 -14.87
N LYS A 188 -23.83 -5.68 -15.35
CA LYS A 188 -24.27 -5.90 -16.74
C LYS A 188 -25.34 -4.88 -17.16
N ASN A 189 -26.31 -4.59 -16.28
CA ASN A 189 -27.35 -3.61 -16.56
C ASN A 189 -26.81 -2.18 -16.67
N ILE A 190 -25.87 -1.79 -15.79
CA ILE A 190 -25.24 -0.45 -15.82
C ILE A 190 -24.39 -0.31 -17.09
N ALA A 191 -23.54 -1.29 -17.39
CA ALA A 191 -22.69 -1.29 -18.58
C ALA A 191 -23.52 -1.17 -19.88
N TYR A 192 -24.69 -1.84 -19.93
CA TYR A 192 -25.61 -1.73 -21.06
C TYR A 192 -26.21 -0.32 -21.21
N VAL A 193 -26.61 0.31 -20.11
CA VAL A 193 -27.14 1.69 -20.14
C VAL A 193 -26.05 2.65 -20.61
N ASP A 194 -24.84 2.55 -20.06
CA ASP A 194 -23.69 3.39 -20.42
C ASP A 194 -23.35 3.25 -21.92
N ALA A 195 -23.32 2.02 -22.45
CA ALA A 195 -23.05 1.77 -23.87
C ALA A 195 -24.13 2.35 -24.79
N LYS A 196 -25.41 2.23 -24.41
CA LYS A 196 -26.53 2.76 -25.20
C LYS A 196 -26.54 4.29 -25.25
N GLU A 197 -26.21 4.96 -24.14
CA GLU A 197 -26.08 6.42 -24.12
C GLU A 197 -24.96 6.92 -25.04
N VAL A 198 -23.85 6.18 -25.13
CA VAL A 198 -22.75 6.50 -26.06
C VAL A 198 -23.19 6.34 -27.52
N GLU A 199 -23.92 5.28 -27.87
CA GLU A 199 -24.45 5.10 -29.24
C GLU A 199 -25.47 6.18 -29.61
N GLU A 200 -26.42 6.51 -28.73
CA GLU A 200 -27.41 7.57 -29.00
C GLU A 200 -26.77 8.96 -29.17
N ASN A 201 -25.66 9.21 -28.46
CA ASN A 201 -24.88 10.45 -28.59
C ASN A 201 -23.94 10.45 -29.82
N LYS A 202 -23.61 9.30 -30.42
CA LYS A 202 -22.87 9.20 -31.69
C LYS A 202 -23.77 9.40 -32.92
N VAL A 203 -25.09 9.25 -32.81
CA VAL A 203 -26.04 9.42 -33.93
C VAL A 203 -26.49 10.87 -34.11
N LYS A 204 -26.62 11.65 -33.02
CA LYS A 204 -27.03 13.08 -33.07
C LYS A 204 -26.03 14.09 -33.66
N PRO A 205 -24.70 13.87 -33.76
CA PRO A 205 -23.79 14.84 -34.37
C PRO A 205 -23.99 14.95 -35.88
N LYS A 206 -24.45 13.91 -36.58
CA LYS A 206 -24.65 13.95 -38.04
C LYS A 206 -25.80 14.88 -38.45
N GLU A 207 -26.93 14.86 -37.75
CA GLU A 207 -28.03 15.79 -38.04
C GLU A 207 -27.66 17.25 -37.71
N ASN A 208 -26.82 17.49 -36.70
CA ASN A 208 -26.33 18.83 -36.39
C ASN A 208 -25.23 19.31 -37.37
N LEU A 209 -24.39 18.42 -37.89
CA LEU A 209 -23.39 18.75 -38.91
C LEU A 209 -24.04 19.16 -40.23
N ASP A 210 -25.09 18.47 -40.67
CA ASP A 210 -25.84 18.84 -41.88
C ASP A 210 -26.54 20.20 -41.73
N LEU A 211 -27.10 20.49 -40.54
CA LEU A 211 -27.70 21.79 -40.22
C LEU A 211 -26.66 22.93 -40.10
N ILE A 212 -25.46 22.64 -39.61
CA ILE A 212 -24.36 23.62 -39.51
C ILE A 212 -23.77 23.91 -40.89
N GLU A 213 -23.62 22.90 -41.77
CA GLU A 213 -23.18 23.12 -43.15
C GLU A 213 -24.20 23.94 -43.98
N GLU A 214 -25.50 23.75 -43.74
CA GLU A 214 -26.54 24.49 -44.44
C GLU A 214 -26.62 25.96 -43.97
N ASN A 215 -26.43 26.21 -42.66
CA ASN A 215 -26.36 27.56 -42.10
C ASN A 215 -25.08 28.30 -42.51
N ASN A 216 -23.92 27.62 -42.53
CA ASN A 216 -22.66 28.23 -42.99
C ASN A 216 -22.69 28.58 -44.49
N LYS A 217 -23.43 27.82 -45.32
CA LYS A 217 -23.67 28.19 -46.72
C LYS A 217 -24.50 29.46 -46.87
N LYS A 218 -25.50 29.69 -46.00
CA LYS A 218 -26.28 30.95 -45.98
C LYS A 218 -25.43 32.15 -45.59
N ASP A 219 -24.62 32.02 -44.53
CA ASP A 219 -23.75 33.11 -44.06
C ASP A 219 -22.68 33.49 -45.08
N LEU A 220 -22.18 32.53 -45.87
CA LEU A 220 -21.24 32.78 -46.98
C LEU A 220 -21.89 33.50 -48.17
N VAL A 221 -23.19 33.35 -48.38
CA VAL A 221 -23.95 34.08 -49.41
C VAL A 221 -24.18 35.53 -48.97
N GLU A 222 -24.61 35.74 -47.72
CA GLU A 222 -24.81 37.10 -47.17
C GLU A 222 -23.49 37.89 -47.10
N LYS A 223 -22.38 37.26 -46.68
CA LYS A 223 -21.05 37.91 -46.71
C LYS A 223 -20.59 38.30 -48.11
N LYS A 224 -20.94 37.53 -49.15
CA LYS A 224 -20.61 37.87 -50.55
C LYS A 224 -21.43 39.05 -51.06
N GLU A 225 -22.64 39.26 -50.55
CA GLU A 225 -23.45 40.44 -50.87
C GLU A 225 -22.94 41.69 -50.13
N GLU A 226 -22.56 41.58 -48.85
CA GLU A 226 -21.94 42.70 -48.11
C GLU A 226 -20.61 43.17 -48.73
N ILE A 227 -19.78 42.26 -49.24
CA ILE A 227 -18.50 42.63 -49.87
C ILE A 227 -18.74 43.40 -51.17
N LYS A 228 -19.75 43.03 -51.96
CA LYS A 228 -20.14 43.80 -53.16
C LYS A 228 -20.63 45.21 -52.82
N GLU A 229 -21.31 45.38 -51.69
CA GLU A 229 -21.81 46.68 -51.26
C GLU A 229 -20.70 47.59 -50.70
N LYS A 230 -19.69 47.00 -50.04
CA LYS A 230 -18.50 47.72 -49.55
C LYS A 230 -17.58 48.16 -50.69
N ASP A 231 -17.41 47.35 -51.73
CA ASP A 231 -16.62 47.73 -52.91
C ASP A 231 -17.26 48.88 -53.71
N LEU A 232 -18.60 48.95 -53.75
CA LEU A 232 -19.32 50.07 -54.39
C LEU A 232 -19.17 51.42 -53.65
N ASN A 233 -18.94 51.39 -52.33
CA ASN A 233 -18.78 52.59 -51.51
C ASN A 233 -17.34 53.10 -51.47
N LYS A 234 -16.34 52.23 -51.68
CA LYS A 234 -14.92 52.61 -51.70
C LYS A 234 -14.56 53.49 -52.91
N ASP A 235 -15.15 53.21 -54.07
CA ASP A 235 -15.00 54.04 -55.28
C ASP A 235 -15.56 55.48 -55.13
N LYS A 236 -16.45 55.72 -54.16
CA LYS A 236 -16.96 57.07 -53.85
C LYS A 236 -16.04 57.84 -52.91
N GLN A 237 -15.36 57.18 -51.97
CA GLN A 237 -14.44 57.81 -51.02
C GLN A 237 -13.11 58.21 -51.68
N ASP A 238 -12.57 57.39 -52.58
CA ASP A 238 -11.29 57.68 -53.25
C ASP A 238 -11.37 58.89 -54.21
N LYS A 239 -12.57 59.25 -54.68
CA LYS A 239 -12.81 60.49 -55.46
C LYS A 239 -12.87 61.77 -54.62
N GLU A 240 -13.18 61.69 -53.33
CA GLU A 240 -13.19 62.86 -52.43
C GLU A 240 -11.81 63.14 -51.82
N GLU A 241 -11.00 62.11 -51.59
CA GLU A 241 -9.68 62.27 -50.97
C GLU A 241 -8.62 62.83 -51.95
N SER A 242 -8.79 62.61 -53.26
CA SER A 242 -7.97 63.26 -54.30
C SER A 242 -8.17 64.77 -54.40
N LYS A 243 -9.28 65.34 -53.89
CA LYS A 243 -9.50 66.81 -53.89
C LYS A 243 -8.89 67.53 -52.69
N ARG A 244 -8.51 66.81 -51.63
CA ARG A 244 -7.95 67.42 -50.40
C ARG A 244 -6.43 67.50 -50.37
N LYS A 245 -5.72 66.80 -51.26
CA LYS A 245 -4.25 66.78 -51.30
C LYS A 245 -3.60 67.94 -52.08
N ASP A 246 -4.38 68.76 -52.78
CA ASP A 246 -3.87 69.93 -53.52
C ASP A 246 -3.88 71.25 -52.70
N LEU A 247 -4.32 71.24 -51.43
CA LEU A 247 -4.50 72.48 -50.64
C LEU A 247 -3.54 72.71 -49.47
N ASN A 248 -2.63 71.78 -49.13
CA ASN A 248 -1.73 71.95 -47.97
C ASN A 248 -0.26 71.75 -48.33
N LYS A 249 0.26 72.66 -49.16
CA LYS A 249 1.71 72.85 -49.37
C LYS A 249 2.06 74.33 -49.15
N GLY A 250 2.29 74.69 -47.88
CA GLY A 250 2.81 76.00 -47.49
C GLY A 250 2.88 76.13 -45.97
N ILE A 251 4.01 76.66 -45.45
CA ILE A 251 4.37 76.94 -44.04
C ILE A 251 5.04 75.73 -43.36
N VAL A 252 6.36 75.53 -43.25
CA VAL A 252 7.58 76.36 -42.99
C VAL A 252 7.82 76.71 -41.50
N GLU A 253 8.86 76.08 -40.96
CA GLU A 253 9.88 76.50 -39.96
C GLU A 253 9.48 77.16 -38.62
N ASN A 254 9.94 76.61 -37.49
CA ASN A 254 11.12 77.14 -36.75
C ASN A 254 11.39 76.51 -35.38
N ASN A 255 12.69 76.59 -35.01
CA ASN A 255 13.32 76.71 -33.69
C ASN A 255 13.89 75.51 -32.90
N LYS A 256 15.20 75.68 -32.64
CA LYS A 256 16.14 74.99 -31.77
C LYS A 256 16.10 75.55 -30.34
N GLY A 257 16.52 74.73 -29.35
CA GLY A 257 17.58 75.13 -28.40
C GLY A 257 17.25 75.23 -26.89
N SER A 258 18.10 74.54 -26.10
CA SER A 258 18.80 74.99 -24.87
C SER A 258 18.49 74.33 -23.51
N GLN A 259 19.58 74.21 -22.72
CA GLN A 259 19.83 73.48 -21.46
C GLN A 259 19.47 74.25 -20.16
N ILE A 260 19.80 73.60 -19.02
CA ILE A 260 20.00 74.06 -17.60
C ILE A 260 18.81 73.66 -16.70
N GLY A 261 18.91 73.12 -15.47
CA GLY A 261 19.96 72.77 -14.50
C GLY A 261 19.34 72.57 -13.08
N LEU A 262 20.14 72.06 -12.11
CA LEU A 262 19.96 71.96 -10.62
C LEU A 262 19.19 70.72 -10.05
N GLN A 263 19.80 69.81 -9.24
CA GLN A 263 20.24 69.85 -7.80
C GLN A 263 19.06 69.96 -6.80
N ASP A 264 18.93 69.28 -5.65
CA ASP A 264 19.86 68.50 -4.80
C ASP A 264 19.11 67.83 -3.60
N LYS A 265 19.81 66.94 -2.86
CA LYS A 265 19.67 66.50 -1.42
C LYS A 265 18.62 65.44 -1.00
N LYS A 266 18.82 64.59 0.03
CA LYS A 266 19.93 63.94 0.79
C LYS A 266 19.31 63.29 2.04
N GLU A 267 19.71 62.07 2.43
CA GLU A 267 20.18 61.66 3.79
C GLU A 267 20.03 60.14 4.10
N GLU A 268 21.15 59.52 4.47
CA GLU A 268 21.30 58.25 5.22
C GLU A 268 21.15 58.50 6.74
N PRO A 269 21.16 57.46 7.61
CA PRO A 269 22.47 57.10 8.20
C PRO A 269 22.72 55.60 8.45
N LYS A 270 24.03 55.28 8.45
CA LYS A 270 24.69 54.03 8.86
C LYS A 270 24.83 53.90 10.39
N LYS A 271 25.03 52.67 10.88
CA LYS A 271 26.00 52.36 11.96
C LYS A 271 26.50 50.91 11.90
N GLU A 272 27.82 50.78 11.88
CA GLU A 272 28.64 49.57 12.08
C GLU A 272 28.71 49.18 13.57
N ILE A 273 28.91 47.89 13.91
CA ILE A 273 29.85 47.41 14.95
C ILE A 273 30.51 46.07 14.50
N LYS A 274 31.78 45.94 14.89
CA LYS A 274 32.85 44.99 14.55
C LYS A 274 32.74 43.61 15.23
N LYS A 275 33.12 42.52 14.53
CA LYS A 275 34.27 41.59 14.76
C LYS A 275 34.62 41.22 16.20
N GLU A 276 34.63 39.91 16.48
CA GLU A 276 35.68 39.23 17.25
C GLU A 276 35.85 37.77 16.81
N ASN A 277 37.12 37.35 16.75
CA ASN A 277 37.60 36.02 16.38
C ASN A 277 37.45 35.05 17.56
N ASN A 278 37.36 33.75 17.31
CA ASN A 278 38.23 32.80 18.02
C ASN A 278 38.42 31.48 17.26
N ILE A 279 39.69 31.18 17.06
CA ILE A 279 40.30 29.92 16.69
C ILE A 279 40.27 29.01 17.92
N ASN A 280 39.99 27.73 17.77
CA ASN A 280 40.65 26.73 18.62
C ASN A 280 40.82 25.41 17.86
N GLU A 281 42.05 25.20 17.40
CA GLU A 281 42.62 23.88 17.18
C GLU A 281 42.72 23.16 18.52
N ASN A 282 42.46 21.85 18.56
CA ASN A 282 43.24 20.98 19.42
C ASN A 282 43.30 19.57 18.82
N ARG A 283 44.54 19.08 18.81
CA ARG A 283 45.05 17.85 18.23
C ARG A 283 45.60 17.03 19.41
N ILE A 284 45.54 15.71 19.27
CA ILE A 284 46.37 14.68 19.93
C ILE A 284 46.01 14.35 21.39
N HIS A 285 45.53 13.11 21.60
CA HIS A 285 46.22 12.20 22.51
C HIS A 285 46.26 10.79 21.90
N GLU A 286 47.49 10.34 21.65
CA GLU A 286 47.86 8.94 21.43
C GLU A 286 47.71 8.19 22.76
N ASP A 287 47.19 6.96 22.72
CA ASP A 287 47.58 5.92 23.67
C ASP A 287 47.89 4.65 22.90
N LYS A 288 49.16 4.27 22.98
CA LYS A 288 49.74 2.99 22.58
C LYS A 288 49.64 2.05 23.77
N HIS A 289 49.22 0.82 23.53
CA HIS A 289 49.67 -0.29 24.37
C HIS A 289 50.19 -1.42 23.49
N ASP A 290 51.50 -1.62 23.63
CA ASP A 290 52.26 -2.79 23.21
C ASP A 290 51.78 -4.04 23.95
N SER A 291 51.74 -5.17 23.23
CA SER A 291 52.35 -6.40 23.73
C SER A 291 52.75 -7.29 22.55
N ASN A 292 54.06 -7.44 22.41
CA ASN A 292 54.76 -8.45 21.63
C ASN A 292 54.44 -9.88 22.10
N GLU A 293 54.55 -10.85 21.19
CA GLU A 293 55.44 -12.04 21.23
C GLU A 293 54.99 -13.00 20.12
N ASP A 294 55.74 -13.10 19.02
CA ASP A 294 56.74 -14.14 18.69
C ASP A 294 56.17 -15.16 17.66
N LYS A 295 56.58 -15.05 16.39
CA LYS A 295 57.61 -15.86 15.70
C LYS A 295 57.29 -17.35 15.58
N GLU A 296 57.01 -17.80 14.35
CA GLU A 296 58.00 -18.53 13.52
C GLU A 296 57.48 -18.70 12.08
N PRO A 297 58.37 -18.66 11.06
CA PRO A 297 58.04 -18.97 9.68
C PRO A 297 58.49 -20.39 9.30
N ILE A 298 57.71 -21.10 8.49
CA ILE A 298 58.22 -22.25 7.74
C ILE A 298 57.86 -22.09 6.26
N ASP A 299 58.93 -22.16 5.48
CA ASP A 299 59.05 -22.16 4.04
C ASP A 299 58.39 -23.38 3.35
N VAL A 300 57.89 -23.10 2.13
CA VAL A 300 58.09 -23.89 0.90
C VAL A 300 57.64 -25.35 0.88
N LEU A 301 56.67 -25.68 0.02
CA LEU A 301 56.91 -26.64 -1.07
C LEU A 301 55.92 -26.47 -2.24
N GLU A 302 56.52 -26.62 -3.41
CA GLU A 302 56.00 -26.40 -4.75
C GLU A 302 55.13 -27.56 -5.30
N LYS A 303 54.32 -27.19 -6.32
CA LYS A 303 54.16 -27.87 -7.64
C LYS A 303 53.20 -29.06 -7.81
N LYS A 304 52.50 -28.93 -8.95
CA LYS A 304 51.86 -29.93 -9.85
C LYS A 304 50.51 -30.44 -9.35
N GLU A 305 49.46 -30.49 -10.17
CA GLU A 305 49.42 -31.09 -11.51
C GLU A 305 48.31 -30.50 -12.40
N LYS A 306 48.56 -30.56 -13.71
CA LYS A 306 47.67 -30.24 -14.82
C LYS A 306 47.04 -31.52 -15.35
N GLU A 307 46.03 -31.34 -16.22
CA GLU A 307 45.55 -32.27 -17.25
C GLU A 307 44.62 -33.40 -16.76
N GLU A 308 43.34 -33.30 -17.12
CA GLU A 308 42.76 -34.24 -18.08
C GLU A 308 41.55 -33.62 -18.79
N GLU A 309 41.70 -33.45 -20.10
CA GLU A 309 40.69 -33.12 -21.10
C GLU A 309 40.01 -34.41 -21.58
N LYS A 310 38.73 -34.30 -21.96
CA LYS A 310 38.09 -34.97 -23.10
C LYS A 310 38.02 -36.50 -23.11
N GLU A 311 36.81 -37.01 -22.88
CA GLU A 311 36.20 -38.03 -23.75
C GLU A 311 34.69 -38.06 -23.48
N VAL A 312 33.86 -37.80 -24.50
CA VAL A 312 32.67 -38.56 -24.90
C VAL A 312 32.00 -37.77 -26.03
N GLU A 313 32.31 -38.16 -27.26
CA GLU A 313 31.52 -37.86 -28.45
C GLU A 313 30.95 -39.19 -28.97
N LYS A 314 29.76 -39.12 -29.58
CA LYS A 314 29.06 -40.09 -30.46
C LYS A 314 28.00 -40.97 -29.83
N VAL A 315 26.73 -40.58 -30.00
CA VAL A 315 25.67 -41.48 -30.51
C VAL A 315 24.65 -40.68 -31.37
N LYS A 316 24.79 -40.85 -32.69
CA LYS A 316 23.78 -41.07 -33.76
C LYS A 316 22.88 -39.95 -34.29
N ASP A 317 23.14 -39.67 -35.57
CA ASP A 317 22.21 -39.28 -36.63
C ASP A 317 21.06 -40.29 -36.83
N ASN A 318 19.86 -39.76 -37.11
CA ASN A 318 18.97 -40.17 -38.21
C ASN A 318 17.59 -39.50 -38.07
N GLN A 319 17.19 -38.67 -39.05
CA GLN A 319 15.85 -38.61 -39.70
C GLN A 319 15.81 -37.34 -40.58
N VAL A 320 15.97 -37.50 -41.90
CA VAL A 320 14.93 -37.69 -42.94
C VAL A 320 14.21 -36.40 -43.32
N GLU A 321 14.46 -36.02 -44.57
CA GLU A 321 13.92 -34.93 -45.38
C GLU A 321 12.39 -35.00 -45.54
N ASP A 322 11.73 -33.85 -45.51
CA ASP A 322 10.50 -33.61 -46.28
C ASP A 322 10.34 -32.09 -46.53
N GLU A 323 10.83 -31.62 -47.69
CA GLU A 323 10.57 -30.28 -48.20
C GLU A 323 9.36 -30.31 -49.15
N ARG A 324 8.29 -29.56 -48.83
CA ARG A 324 7.35 -29.05 -49.83
C ARG A 324 6.87 -27.64 -49.50
N ASN A 325 7.11 -26.75 -50.46
CA ASN A 325 6.32 -25.59 -50.88
C ASN A 325 5.50 -24.84 -49.83
N ILE A 326 5.96 -23.63 -49.49
CA ILE A 326 5.09 -22.52 -49.09
C ILE A 326 5.48 -21.30 -49.93
N GLU A 327 4.54 -20.84 -50.74
CA GLU A 327 4.59 -19.58 -51.47
C GLU A 327 4.51 -18.38 -50.51
N ASN A 328 5.21 -17.31 -50.87
CA ASN A 328 5.35 -16.00 -50.22
C ASN A 328 4.15 -15.51 -49.38
N PRO A 329 4.43 -14.93 -48.19
CA PRO A 329 3.65 -13.83 -47.62
C PRO A 329 4.54 -12.58 -47.52
N ILE A 330 4.39 -11.68 -48.49
CA ILE A 330 4.92 -10.31 -48.40
C ILE A 330 3.70 -9.39 -48.50
N ASP A 331 2.92 -9.29 -47.43
CA ASP A 331 2.01 -8.14 -47.20
C ASP A 331 1.50 -8.04 -45.74
N ASP A 332 1.52 -9.13 -44.96
CA ASP A 332 0.89 -9.13 -43.63
C ASP A 332 1.66 -8.35 -42.53
N LYS A 333 2.95 -8.04 -42.73
CA LYS A 333 3.73 -7.33 -41.70
C LYS A 333 3.34 -5.86 -41.53
N ALA A 334 2.92 -5.20 -42.62
CA ALA A 334 2.54 -3.79 -42.56
C ALA A 334 1.18 -3.60 -41.88
N GLN A 335 0.22 -4.51 -42.12
CA GLN A 335 -1.08 -4.49 -41.44
C GLN A 335 -0.98 -4.81 -39.96
N ILE A 336 -0.11 -5.77 -39.57
CA ILE A 336 0.09 -6.11 -38.16
C ILE A 336 0.76 -4.95 -37.40
N GLU A 337 1.73 -4.25 -37.99
CA GLU A 337 2.35 -3.08 -37.36
C GLU A 337 1.39 -1.88 -37.23
N GLU A 338 0.45 -1.70 -38.16
CA GLU A 338 -0.54 -0.62 -38.14
C GLU A 338 -1.68 -0.90 -37.14
N GLU A 339 -2.11 -2.17 -36.99
CA GLU A 339 -3.09 -2.59 -35.97
C GLU A 339 -2.51 -2.52 -34.55
N HIS A 340 -1.25 -2.89 -34.34
CA HIS A 340 -0.60 -2.76 -33.03
C HIS A 340 -0.44 -1.30 -32.61
N LYS A 341 -0.11 -0.41 -33.55
CA LYS A 341 0.03 1.01 -33.25
C LYS A 341 -1.31 1.68 -32.90
N ALA A 342 -2.39 1.30 -33.59
CA ALA A 342 -3.73 1.80 -33.27
C ALA A 342 -4.23 1.31 -31.89
N GLN A 343 -3.88 0.08 -31.48
CA GLN A 343 -4.18 -0.42 -30.13
C GLN A 343 -3.38 0.29 -29.04
N ASP A 344 -2.11 0.62 -29.30
CA ASP A 344 -1.28 1.34 -28.35
C ASP A 344 -1.74 2.80 -28.17
N ASP A 345 -2.16 3.47 -29.26
CA ASP A 345 -2.70 4.84 -29.21
C ASP A 345 -4.07 4.89 -28.48
N GLU A 346 -4.94 3.88 -28.65
CA GLU A 346 -6.24 3.77 -27.96
C GLU A 346 -6.08 3.48 -26.45
N LEU A 347 -5.02 2.73 -26.07
CA LEU A 347 -4.64 2.47 -24.67
C LEU A 347 -4.03 3.69 -23.96
N GLU A 348 -3.37 4.60 -24.68
CA GLU A 348 -2.90 5.88 -24.11
C GLU A 348 -4.06 6.86 -23.89
N GLU A 349 -5.01 7.00 -24.83
CA GLU A 349 -6.20 7.84 -24.64
C GLU A 349 -7.10 7.33 -23.50
N GLU A 350 -7.28 6.01 -23.35
CA GLU A 350 -8.04 5.45 -22.21
C GLU A 350 -7.34 5.64 -20.85
N LYS A 351 -6.01 5.73 -20.82
CA LYS A 351 -5.27 6.04 -19.59
C LYS A 351 -5.45 7.50 -19.17
N GLU A 352 -5.33 8.46 -20.11
CA GLU A 352 -5.53 9.88 -19.80
C GLU A 352 -6.95 10.18 -19.33
N VAL A 353 -7.98 9.57 -19.95
CA VAL A 353 -9.39 9.77 -19.57
C VAL A 353 -9.73 9.10 -18.22
N ASN A 354 -9.07 7.98 -17.88
CA ASN A 354 -9.24 7.34 -16.57
C ASN A 354 -8.51 8.08 -15.44
N GLU A 355 -7.39 8.76 -15.72
CA GLU A 355 -6.72 9.63 -14.74
C GLU A 355 -7.56 10.86 -14.38
N GLU A 356 -8.21 11.52 -15.36
CA GLU A 356 -9.14 12.64 -15.08
C GLU A 356 -10.38 12.19 -14.29
N ARG A 357 -10.93 10.99 -14.55
CA ARG A 357 -12.08 10.45 -13.79
C ARG A 357 -11.73 9.95 -12.40
N PHE A 358 -10.47 9.61 -12.13
CA PHE A 358 -10.02 9.15 -10.82
C PHE A 358 -9.98 10.27 -9.77
N GLU A 359 -9.80 11.52 -10.21
CA GLU A 359 -9.80 12.68 -9.31
C GLU A 359 -11.20 12.98 -8.73
N ASP A 360 -12.27 12.87 -9.51
CA ASP A 360 -13.62 13.26 -9.05
C ASP A 360 -14.26 12.31 -8.02
N TYR A 361 -13.85 11.04 -7.96
CA TYR A 361 -14.55 10.01 -7.17
C TYR A 361 -14.12 9.94 -5.69
N TYR A 362 -12.98 10.51 -5.30
CA TYR A 362 -12.52 10.50 -3.89
C TYR A 362 -13.05 11.69 -3.05
N TYR A 363 -13.61 12.74 -3.67
CA TYR A 363 -14.06 13.96 -3.00
C TYR A 363 -15.54 13.94 -2.57
N GLY A 364 -15.98 12.82 -1.99
CA GLY A 364 -17.27 12.72 -1.32
C GLY A 364 -17.31 13.57 -0.03
N ASN A 365 -17.43 14.89 -0.19
CA ASN A 365 -17.46 15.91 0.84
C ASN A 365 -18.41 15.55 2.00
N LYS A 366 -17.89 15.00 3.10
CA LYS A 366 -18.51 15.19 4.41
C LYS A 366 -18.28 16.64 4.80
N LYS A 367 -19.27 17.48 4.48
CA LYS A 367 -19.29 18.91 4.82
C LYS A 367 -18.88 19.13 6.29
N GLY A 368 -17.67 19.63 6.51
CA GLY A 368 -17.36 20.36 7.74
C GLY A 368 -15.89 20.50 8.14
N GLU A 369 -15.07 19.44 8.06
CA GLU A 369 -13.80 19.42 8.81
C GLU A 369 -12.55 18.99 8.02
N ASP A 370 -12.72 18.42 6.82
CA ASP A 370 -11.60 18.05 5.95
C ASP A 370 -10.98 19.29 5.31
N THR A 371 -9.65 19.31 5.24
CA THR A 371 -8.89 20.40 4.63
C THR A 371 -8.12 19.90 3.43
N PHE A 372 -8.23 20.64 2.33
CA PHE A 372 -7.54 20.36 1.07
C PHE A 372 -6.61 21.51 0.76
N ILE A 373 -5.35 21.18 0.45
CA ILE A 373 -4.32 22.13 0.04
C ILE A 373 -3.84 21.67 -1.33
N VAL A 374 -4.10 22.50 -2.34
CA VAL A 374 -3.58 22.31 -3.69
C VAL A 374 -2.51 23.36 -3.91
N ASN A 375 -1.30 22.92 -4.25
CA ASN A 375 -0.21 23.81 -4.61
C ASN A 375 0.05 23.73 -6.12
N ASP A 376 -0.58 24.66 -6.84
CA ASP A 376 -0.35 24.85 -8.27
C ASP A 376 0.84 25.78 -8.57
N GLU A 377 1.43 26.38 -7.54
CA GLU A 377 2.57 27.28 -7.68
C GLU A 377 3.89 26.52 -7.56
N ASN A 378 4.94 27.02 -8.25
CA ASN A 378 6.28 26.44 -8.19
C ASN A 378 7.01 26.77 -6.88
N GLN A 379 6.46 26.38 -5.74
CA GLN A 379 6.99 26.70 -4.41
C GLN A 379 6.89 25.50 -3.47
N ASP A 380 7.83 25.38 -2.54
CA ASP A 380 7.77 24.36 -1.48
C ASP A 380 6.56 24.58 -0.56
N ILE A 381 5.92 23.48 -0.16
CA ILE A 381 4.77 23.52 0.74
C ILE A 381 5.26 23.49 2.20
N THR A 382 4.96 24.55 2.94
CA THR A 382 5.08 24.57 4.41
C THR A 382 3.75 25.02 5.01
N ILE A 383 3.30 24.33 6.06
CA ILE A 383 2.01 24.59 6.69
C ILE A 383 2.19 25.24 8.06
N ASN A 384 1.60 26.42 8.26
CA ASN A 384 1.63 27.12 9.54
C ASN A 384 0.60 26.60 10.56
N LYS A 385 -0.55 26.09 10.08
CA LYS A 385 -1.61 25.56 10.95
C LYS A 385 -1.24 24.16 11.42
N LYS A 386 -1.21 23.96 12.74
CA LYS A 386 -0.76 22.71 13.36
C LYS A 386 -1.88 21.69 13.62
N ASP A 387 -3.12 22.11 13.83
CA ASP A 387 -4.21 21.20 14.23
C ASP A 387 -5.34 21.14 13.21
N TYR A 388 -5.70 19.93 12.76
CA TYR A 388 -6.76 19.64 11.80
C TYR A 388 -7.81 18.69 12.40
N LYS A 389 -9.07 19.10 12.34
CA LYS A 389 -10.19 18.36 12.95
C LYS A 389 -10.69 17.17 12.13
N GLY A 390 -10.56 17.24 10.79
CA GLY A 390 -10.82 16.15 9.86
C GLY A 390 -9.54 15.65 9.22
N SER A 391 -9.64 15.15 8.00
CA SER A 391 -8.50 14.76 7.17
C SER A 391 -7.80 15.97 6.57
N LEU A 392 -6.51 15.82 6.24
CA LEU A 392 -5.70 16.79 5.51
C LEU A 392 -5.17 16.14 4.23
N THR A 393 -5.54 16.69 3.08
CA THR A 393 -5.01 16.27 1.78
C THR A 393 -4.15 17.37 1.17
N ILE A 394 -2.96 17.03 0.71
CA ILE A 394 -2.00 17.95 0.09
C ILE A 394 -1.64 17.41 -1.29
N HIS A 395 -1.88 18.21 -2.32
CA HIS A 395 -1.41 17.94 -3.69
C HIS A 395 -0.25 18.88 -4.02
N SER A 396 0.89 18.30 -4.40
CA SER A 396 2.10 19.02 -4.82
C SER A 396 2.44 18.68 -6.28
N LYS A 397 2.76 19.68 -7.09
CA LYS A 397 3.18 19.54 -8.49
C LYS A 397 4.69 19.73 -8.66
N GLY A 398 5.50 18.87 -8.05
CA GLY A 398 6.95 18.86 -8.25
C GLY A 398 7.78 19.66 -7.24
N HIS A 399 7.24 19.94 -6.05
CA HIS A 399 7.91 20.70 -4.97
C HIS A 399 8.00 19.93 -3.66
N ASN A 400 8.90 20.37 -2.78
CA ASN A 400 9.09 19.70 -1.51
C ASN A 400 7.89 19.95 -0.59
N VAL A 401 7.54 18.94 0.22
CA VAL A 401 6.49 19.06 1.24
C VAL A 401 7.14 18.92 2.61
N ASN A 402 7.16 20.01 3.39
CA ASN A 402 7.78 20.05 4.71
C ASN A 402 6.72 20.34 5.78
N LEU A 403 6.38 19.32 6.57
CA LEU A 403 5.40 19.42 7.65
C LEU A 403 6.09 19.18 9.00
N ASP A 404 5.93 20.12 9.93
CA ASP A 404 6.43 19.97 11.31
C ASP A 404 5.36 20.25 12.36
N GLY A 405 5.15 19.29 13.25
CA GLY A 405 4.25 19.42 14.39
C GLY A 405 2.77 19.41 14.01
N VAL A 406 2.42 18.83 12.87
CA VAL A 406 1.04 18.74 12.37
C VAL A 406 0.30 17.59 13.06
N ARG A 407 -0.92 17.88 13.51
CA ARG A 407 -1.86 16.95 14.15
C ARG A 407 -3.13 16.86 13.33
N VAL A 408 -3.50 15.64 12.94
CA VAL A 408 -4.66 15.35 12.10
C VAL A 408 -5.54 14.33 12.80
N ASN A 409 -6.82 14.66 12.98
CA ASN A 409 -7.78 13.73 13.59
C ASN A 409 -8.32 12.68 12.60
N GLY A 410 -8.19 12.92 11.29
CA GLY A 410 -8.49 11.98 10.21
C GLY A 410 -7.21 11.45 9.54
N ASP A 411 -7.26 11.30 8.22
CA ASP A 411 -6.12 10.86 7.40
C ASP A 411 -5.25 12.05 6.98
N LEU A 412 -3.95 11.81 6.81
CA LEU A 412 -3.04 12.73 6.13
C LEU A 412 -2.67 12.13 4.78
N ILE A 413 -3.08 12.75 3.69
CA ILE A 413 -2.80 12.28 2.33
C ILE A 413 -1.91 13.31 1.65
N ILE A 414 -0.76 12.86 1.13
CA ILE A 414 0.16 13.68 0.35
C ILE A 414 0.31 13.03 -1.01
N GLU A 415 -0.02 13.77 -2.06
CA GLU A 415 0.12 13.35 -3.45
C GLU A 415 1.10 14.30 -4.13
N ALA A 416 2.29 13.78 -4.45
CA ALA A 416 3.40 14.60 -4.95
C ALA A 416 3.75 14.16 -6.38
N ASN A 417 3.48 14.99 -7.38
CA ASN A 417 3.54 14.58 -8.79
C ASN A 417 4.89 14.86 -9.48
N GLY A 418 6.00 14.96 -8.74
CA GLY A 418 7.34 15.17 -9.31
C GLY A 418 8.39 14.18 -8.82
N GLY A 419 9.19 13.67 -9.76
CA GLY A 419 10.24 12.68 -9.46
C GLY A 419 11.38 13.18 -8.55
N ASN A 420 11.58 14.48 -8.41
CA ASN A 420 12.67 15.06 -7.62
C ASN A 420 12.23 15.59 -6.24
N GLU A 421 10.97 15.40 -5.87
CA GLU A 421 10.43 15.95 -4.63
C GLU A 421 11.04 15.28 -3.40
N GLN A 422 11.23 16.08 -2.35
CA GLN A 422 11.56 15.61 -1.00
C GLN A 422 10.36 15.86 -0.09
N ILE A 423 9.94 14.83 0.62
CA ILE A 423 8.85 14.92 1.59
C ILE A 423 9.44 14.75 2.99
N THR A 424 9.32 15.78 3.82
CA THR A 424 9.80 15.78 5.21
C THR A 424 8.64 15.92 6.16
N LEU A 425 8.44 14.92 7.01
CA LEU A 425 7.41 14.84 8.02
C LEU A 425 8.04 14.74 9.40
N SER A 426 7.92 15.79 10.21
CA SER A 426 8.49 15.83 11.57
C SER A 426 7.38 16.04 12.61
N ASN A 427 7.45 15.32 13.73
CA ASN A 427 6.55 15.47 14.87
C ASN A 427 5.06 15.35 14.50
N ILE A 428 4.74 14.44 13.57
CA ILE A 428 3.39 14.27 13.05
C ILE A 428 2.59 13.35 13.96
N LYS A 429 1.35 13.75 14.26
CA LYS A 429 0.37 12.89 14.93
C LYS A 429 -0.88 12.74 14.06
N SER A 430 -1.26 11.51 13.74
CA SER A 430 -2.48 11.23 12.99
C SER A 430 -3.27 10.11 13.64
N ASN A 431 -4.56 10.32 13.88
CA ASN A 431 -5.44 9.23 14.33
C ASN A 431 -5.79 8.27 13.17
N GLY A 432 -5.65 8.72 11.93
CA GLY A 432 -5.88 7.94 10.72
C GLY A 432 -4.61 7.43 10.06
N CYS A 433 -4.72 7.14 8.77
CA CYS A 433 -3.60 6.73 7.93
C CYS A 433 -2.85 7.95 7.41
N VAL A 434 -1.51 7.88 7.41
CA VAL A 434 -0.66 8.76 6.62
C VAL A 434 -0.33 8.05 5.32
N ARG A 435 -0.77 8.61 4.19
CA ARG A 435 -0.50 8.07 2.87
C ARG A 435 0.31 9.07 2.07
N VAL A 436 1.48 8.64 1.61
CA VAL A 436 2.31 9.40 0.68
C VAL A 436 2.31 8.66 -0.65
N ARG A 437 1.68 9.29 -1.64
CA ARG A 437 1.68 8.85 -3.03
C ARG A 437 2.76 9.61 -3.77
N ASN A 438 3.58 8.85 -4.48
CA ASN A 438 4.74 9.32 -5.23
C ASN A 438 5.74 10.03 -4.31
N CYS A 439 6.43 9.26 -3.46
CA CYS A 439 7.43 9.79 -2.51
C CYS A 439 8.62 10.57 -3.12
N GLY A 440 8.66 10.76 -4.45
CA GLY A 440 9.72 11.46 -5.16
C GLY A 440 11.09 10.81 -4.97
N ALA A 441 12.12 11.66 -4.84
CA ALA A 441 13.50 11.23 -4.66
C ALA A 441 13.79 10.82 -3.21
N SER A 442 13.13 11.44 -2.23
CA SER A 442 13.29 11.06 -0.83
C SER A 442 12.09 11.34 0.08
N PHE A 443 11.95 10.49 1.09
CA PHE A 443 11.02 10.67 2.20
C PHE A 443 11.81 10.66 3.51
N ASN A 444 11.63 11.68 4.35
CA ASN A 444 12.21 11.77 5.68
C ASN A 444 11.10 11.90 6.73
N GLY A 445 10.91 10.87 7.54
CA GLY A 445 9.97 10.85 8.66
C GLY A 445 10.70 10.90 10.00
N GLU A 446 10.31 11.79 10.90
CA GLU A 446 10.85 11.87 12.25
C GLU A 446 9.74 12.04 13.30
N ASN A 447 9.76 11.24 14.36
CA ASN A 447 8.81 11.29 15.48
C ASN A 447 7.34 11.20 14.99
N LEU A 448 7.02 10.10 14.31
CA LEU A 448 5.71 9.87 13.71
C LEU A 448 4.83 9.02 14.63
N GLU A 449 3.67 9.53 15.04
CA GLU A 449 2.66 8.78 15.81
C GLU A 449 1.39 8.65 14.96
N VAL A 450 1.25 7.54 14.25
CA VAL A 450 0.24 7.36 13.19
C VAL A 450 -0.39 5.97 13.26
N SER A 451 -1.65 5.79 12.84
CA SER A 451 -2.22 4.42 12.82
C SER A 451 -1.50 3.53 11.80
N SER A 452 -1.28 4.08 10.59
CA SER A 452 -0.64 3.40 9.47
C SER A 452 0.13 4.41 8.63
N LEU A 453 1.29 4.02 8.11
CA LEU A 453 2.07 4.77 7.14
C LEU A 453 2.18 3.99 5.84
N ILE A 454 1.65 4.53 4.74
CA ILE A 454 1.72 3.90 3.42
C ILE A 454 2.56 4.81 2.52
N LEU A 455 3.70 4.29 2.07
CA LEU A 455 4.60 4.96 1.14
C LEU A 455 4.50 4.26 -0.21
N SER A 456 4.20 5.04 -1.24
CA SER A 456 4.02 4.48 -2.58
C SER A 456 4.62 5.34 -3.68
N ASN A 457 4.98 4.71 -4.80
CA ASN A 457 5.44 5.40 -6.01
C ASN A 457 4.96 4.62 -7.23
N ARG A 458 4.07 5.23 -8.04
CA ARG A 458 3.44 4.59 -9.19
C ARG A 458 4.10 4.91 -10.52
N SER A 459 4.76 6.05 -10.64
CA SER A 459 5.03 6.64 -11.96
C SER A 459 6.50 6.90 -12.26
N THR A 460 7.42 6.52 -11.38
CA THR A 460 8.83 6.86 -11.57
C THR A 460 9.73 5.65 -11.32
N ASN A 461 10.62 5.37 -12.28
CA ASN A 461 11.74 4.41 -12.18
C ASN A 461 12.81 4.87 -11.16
N ILE A 462 12.42 5.64 -10.14
CA ILE A 462 13.31 6.31 -9.20
C ILE A 462 13.40 5.47 -7.94
N ASP A 463 14.63 5.12 -7.58
CA ASP A 463 14.94 4.48 -6.31
C ASP A 463 14.91 5.55 -5.21
N SER A 464 13.77 5.67 -4.51
CA SER A 464 13.59 6.66 -3.45
C SER A 464 14.47 6.33 -2.23
N ASN A 465 15.07 7.35 -1.62
CA ASN A 465 15.74 7.23 -0.33
C ASN A 465 14.75 7.55 0.80
N ILE A 466 14.43 6.56 1.63
CA ILE A 466 13.42 6.66 2.67
C ILE A 466 14.13 6.56 4.02
N ASN A 467 14.07 7.61 4.83
CA ASN A 467 14.62 7.61 6.19
C ASN A 467 13.48 7.80 7.18
N ILE A 468 13.29 6.87 8.11
CA ILE A 468 12.24 6.95 9.12
C ILE A 468 12.88 6.77 10.49
N ASN A 469 12.75 7.79 11.33
CA ASN A 469 13.26 7.80 12.69
C ASN A 469 12.14 7.96 13.71
N ASN A 470 12.12 7.09 14.73
CA ASN A 470 11.15 7.12 15.83
C ASN A 470 9.68 7.07 15.35
N ILE A 471 9.24 5.94 14.80
CA ILE A 471 7.85 5.73 14.36
C ILE A 471 7.05 4.85 15.31
N TYR A 472 5.83 5.26 15.65
CA TYR A 472 4.81 4.46 16.30
C TYR A 472 3.66 4.23 15.31
N CYS A 473 3.53 3.01 14.79
CA CYS A 473 2.42 2.67 13.89
C CYS A 473 2.05 1.18 13.93
N ARG A 474 0.80 0.86 13.55
CA ARG A 474 0.39 -0.53 13.37
C ARG A 474 0.97 -1.10 12.09
N THR A 475 0.82 -0.39 10.98
CA THR A 475 1.29 -0.86 9.68
C THR A 475 2.17 0.18 8.99
N LEU A 476 3.31 -0.27 8.48
CA LEU A 476 4.16 0.46 7.55
C LEU A 476 4.18 -0.33 6.22
N GLU A 477 3.73 0.27 5.14
CA GLU A 477 3.64 -0.38 3.82
C GLU A 477 4.51 0.33 2.78
N LEU A 478 5.27 -0.44 2.01
CA LEU A 478 6.12 0.02 0.92
C LEU A 478 5.61 -0.53 -0.42
N ILE A 479 5.12 0.36 -1.29
CA ILE A 479 4.47 0.00 -2.57
C ILE A 479 5.08 0.81 -3.72
N PHE A 480 6.16 0.31 -4.31
CA PHE A 480 6.94 0.96 -5.38
C PHE A 480 6.87 0.11 -6.66
N GLU A 481 6.08 0.52 -7.64
CA GLU A 481 5.78 -0.33 -8.81
C GLU A 481 7.04 -0.60 -9.65
N ASP A 482 7.83 0.45 -9.88
CA ASP A 482 8.99 0.43 -10.77
C ASP A 482 10.32 0.79 -10.08
N GLY A 483 10.34 0.96 -8.75
CA GLY A 483 11.52 1.38 -7.98
C GLY A 483 12.00 0.32 -6.99
N GLN A 484 13.28 0.41 -6.61
CA GLN A 484 13.85 -0.33 -5.47
C GLN A 484 14.26 0.67 -4.38
N PRO A 485 13.33 1.11 -3.49
CA PRO A 485 13.67 2.08 -2.47
C PRO A 485 14.78 1.60 -1.53
N ASN A 486 15.64 2.54 -1.14
CA ASN A 486 16.61 2.37 -0.06
C ASN A 486 15.98 2.91 1.23
N VAL A 487 15.62 2.03 2.15
CA VAL A 487 14.90 2.35 3.39
C VAL A 487 15.83 2.23 4.58
N THR A 488 15.97 3.29 5.35
CA THR A 488 16.64 3.30 6.65
C THR A 488 15.62 3.51 7.75
N LEU A 489 15.48 2.53 8.64
CA LEU A 489 14.67 2.63 9.86
C LEU A 489 15.62 2.86 11.04
N GLY A 490 15.49 3.96 11.78
CA GLY A 490 16.45 4.33 12.81
C GLY A 490 15.83 4.99 14.04
N GLY A 491 16.67 5.26 15.04
CA GLY A 491 16.27 5.92 16.28
C GLY A 491 15.91 4.95 17.42
N ASP A 492 15.49 5.55 18.52
CA ASP A 492 15.36 4.88 19.82
C ASP A 492 13.90 4.53 20.17
N ASN A 493 12.93 4.94 19.36
CA ASN A 493 11.51 4.76 19.70
C ASN A 493 10.70 4.26 18.51
N ASN A 494 11.07 3.11 17.97
CA ASN A 494 10.32 2.47 16.88
C ASN A 494 9.41 1.35 17.43
N ASP A 495 8.11 1.44 17.19
CA ASP A 495 7.13 0.39 17.47
C ASP A 495 6.27 0.22 16.21
N ILE A 496 6.64 -0.80 15.42
CA ILE A 496 5.97 -1.16 14.17
C ILE A 496 5.35 -2.54 14.36
N GLU A 497 4.02 -2.65 14.37
CA GLU A 497 3.37 -3.97 14.51
C GLU A 497 3.62 -4.81 13.25
N ALA A 498 3.45 -4.27 12.05
CA ALA A 498 3.71 -4.96 10.79
C ALA A 498 4.37 -4.05 9.73
N LEU A 499 5.45 -4.53 9.14
CA LEU A 499 6.13 -3.95 7.98
C LEU A 499 5.80 -4.77 6.73
N GLY A 500 4.98 -4.21 5.84
CA GLY A 500 4.63 -4.80 4.54
C GLY A 500 5.53 -4.28 3.42
N ILE A 501 6.23 -5.19 2.73
CA ILE A 501 7.12 -4.90 1.61
C ILE A 501 6.51 -5.52 0.35
N PHE A 502 5.87 -4.68 -0.48
CA PHE A 502 5.13 -5.13 -1.66
C PHE A 502 5.88 -4.93 -2.98
N SER A 503 7.15 -4.51 -2.89
CA SER A 503 8.04 -4.16 -3.99
C SER A 503 9.49 -4.49 -3.64
N PRO A 504 10.37 -4.71 -4.65
CA PRO A 504 11.80 -4.87 -4.40
C PRO A 504 12.32 -3.73 -3.52
N ALA A 505 13.12 -4.01 -2.50
CA ALA A 505 13.56 -2.98 -1.56
C ALA A 505 14.90 -3.34 -0.93
N LYS A 506 15.65 -2.32 -0.50
CA LYS A 506 16.83 -2.47 0.36
C LYS A 506 16.54 -1.81 1.69
N ILE A 507 16.57 -2.58 2.77
CA ILE A 507 16.16 -2.12 4.10
C ILE A 507 17.36 -2.22 5.03
N GLN A 508 17.66 -1.12 5.72
CA GLN A 508 18.65 -1.03 6.78
C GLN A 508 17.95 -0.65 8.08
N SER A 509 17.95 -1.57 9.05
CA SER A 509 17.49 -1.33 10.42
C SER A 509 18.67 -0.90 11.28
N ASN A 510 18.56 0.31 11.83
CA ASN A 510 19.46 0.90 12.83
C ASN A 510 18.63 1.27 14.08
N ILE A 511 17.69 0.40 14.46
CA ILE A 511 16.80 0.59 15.61
C ILE A 511 17.60 0.23 16.87
N ASN A 512 17.87 1.22 17.73
CA ASN A 512 18.58 1.00 18.98
C ASN A 512 17.63 0.44 20.06
N GLU A 513 16.44 1.03 20.14
CA GLU A 513 15.38 0.71 21.07
C GLU A 513 14.06 0.68 20.29
N GLY A 514 13.25 -0.37 20.53
CA GLY A 514 12.04 -0.63 19.76
C GLY A 514 11.99 -2.03 19.17
N PHE A 515 10.95 -2.30 18.38
CA PHE A 515 10.81 -3.56 17.65
C PHE A 515 9.92 -3.41 16.42
N ILE A 516 10.19 -4.25 15.43
CA ILE A 516 9.26 -4.59 14.36
C ILE A 516 8.70 -5.97 14.73
N ARG A 517 7.38 -6.15 14.86
CA ARG A 517 6.86 -7.48 15.28
C ARG A 517 6.78 -8.44 14.11
N GLU A 518 6.34 -7.96 12.97
CA GLU A 518 6.14 -8.76 11.76
C GLU A 518 6.70 -8.03 10.54
N ILE A 519 7.42 -8.77 9.69
CA ILE A 519 7.90 -8.30 8.39
C ILE A 519 7.31 -9.24 7.35
N GLN A 520 6.40 -8.72 6.53
CA GLN A 520 5.81 -9.45 5.43
C GLN A 520 6.42 -8.97 4.12
N VAL A 521 7.13 -9.84 3.43
CA VAL A 521 7.62 -9.59 2.07
C VAL A 521 6.67 -10.28 1.10
N ASP A 522 5.90 -9.50 0.35
CA ASP A 522 4.92 -10.03 -0.60
C ASP A 522 4.91 -9.22 -1.91
N ILE A 523 5.83 -9.54 -2.82
CA ILE A 523 6.07 -8.70 -4.00
C ILE A 523 4.93 -8.85 -5.01
N ASN A 524 4.35 -7.73 -5.42
CA ASN A 524 3.24 -7.72 -6.34
C ASN A 524 3.59 -8.46 -7.64
N LYS A 525 2.67 -9.31 -8.12
CA LYS A 525 2.81 -10.11 -9.35
C LYS A 525 3.12 -9.26 -10.59
N ASN A 526 2.69 -7.99 -10.59
CA ASN A 526 2.84 -7.08 -11.72
C ASN A 526 4.21 -6.39 -11.79
N VAL A 527 5.06 -6.53 -10.75
CA VAL A 527 6.42 -5.98 -10.77
C VAL A 527 7.23 -6.66 -11.87
N LYS A 528 7.72 -5.86 -12.83
CA LYS A 528 8.48 -6.34 -14.00
C LYS A 528 9.96 -6.60 -13.70
N ARG A 529 10.49 -6.01 -12.62
CA ARG A 529 11.88 -6.18 -12.19
C ARG A 529 12.06 -7.47 -11.39
N GLU A 530 13.31 -7.89 -11.22
CA GLU A 530 13.65 -8.99 -10.31
C GLU A 530 13.13 -8.68 -8.90
N LYS A 531 12.47 -9.66 -8.29
CA LYS A 531 11.79 -9.51 -7.01
C LYS A 531 12.77 -9.72 -5.87
N ASN A 532 13.79 -8.88 -5.84
CA ASN A 532 14.92 -8.95 -4.92
C ASN A 532 14.71 -8.03 -3.72
N VAL A 533 14.82 -8.57 -2.52
CA VAL A 533 14.74 -7.82 -1.26
C VAL A 533 16.01 -8.06 -0.45
N GLU A 534 16.60 -6.97 0.05
CA GLU A 534 17.76 -7.00 0.95
C GLU A 534 17.35 -6.39 2.29
N ILE A 535 17.61 -7.09 3.40
CA ILE A 535 17.32 -6.62 4.76
C ILE A 535 18.58 -6.76 5.60
N LYS A 536 19.00 -5.64 6.19
CA LYS A 536 20.20 -5.51 7.00
C LYS A 536 19.85 -4.93 8.36
N GLY A 537 20.54 -5.37 9.41
CA GLY A 537 20.38 -4.90 10.78
C GLY A 537 19.57 -5.84 11.67
N ASP A 538 19.47 -5.46 12.94
CA ASP A 538 18.94 -6.32 13.99
C ASP A 538 17.42 -6.13 14.16
N VAL A 539 16.71 -7.25 14.12
CA VAL A 539 15.25 -7.39 14.22
C VAL A 539 14.90 -8.65 15.01
N ASN A 540 15.55 -8.82 16.17
CA ASN A 540 15.70 -10.07 16.95
C ASN A 540 14.40 -10.68 17.51
N HIS A 541 13.26 -10.05 17.26
CA HIS A 541 11.94 -10.49 17.70
C HIS A 541 10.90 -10.46 16.58
N SER A 542 11.32 -10.19 15.34
CA SER A 542 10.43 -10.14 14.19
C SER A 542 10.17 -11.54 13.65
N MET A 543 8.92 -11.79 13.26
CA MET A 543 8.61 -12.84 12.31
C MET A 543 8.74 -12.28 10.90
N LEU A 544 9.69 -12.78 10.12
CA LEU A 544 9.86 -12.47 8.72
C LEU A 544 9.24 -13.56 7.85
N GLN A 545 8.25 -13.20 7.06
CA GLN A 545 7.56 -14.12 6.16
C GLN A 545 7.68 -13.66 4.71
N THR A 546 7.90 -14.60 3.80
CA THR A 546 8.09 -14.31 2.37
C THR A 546 7.05 -14.97 1.47
N TYR A 547 6.63 -14.21 0.47
CA TYR A 547 5.70 -14.55 -0.60
C TYR A 547 6.14 -13.87 -1.89
N ARG A 548 6.17 -14.60 -3.01
CA ARG A 548 6.46 -14.08 -4.36
C ARG A 548 7.80 -13.33 -4.46
N VAL A 549 8.82 -13.77 -3.73
CA VAL A 549 10.17 -13.19 -3.73
C VAL A 549 11.11 -14.09 -4.53
N ASP A 550 11.87 -13.53 -5.47
CA ASP A 550 12.87 -14.31 -6.24
C ASP A 550 14.13 -14.53 -5.41
N LYS A 551 14.62 -13.47 -4.77
CA LYS A 551 15.80 -13.48 -3.89
C LYS A 551 15.59 -12.63 -2.65
N LEU A 552 15.88 -13.21 -1.49
CA LEU A 552 15.96 -12.54 -0.20
C LEU A 552 17.41 -12.54 0.28
N SER A 553 18.00 -11.37 0.54
CA SER A 553 19.34 -11.27 1.16
C SER A 553 19.23 -10.73 2.58
N LEU A 554 19.86 -11.40 3.53
CA LEU A 554 19.76 -11.10 4.97
C LEU A 554 21.14 -10.88 5.59
N GLU A 555 21.28 -9.82 6.39
CA GLU A 555 22.50 -9.50 7.16
C GLU A 555 22.13 -8.91 8.52
N GLY A 556 22.14 -9.70 9.60
CA GLY A 556 21.80 -9.22 10.95
C GLY A 556 21.11 -10.28 11.80
N ILE A 557 20.61 -9.90 12.96
CA ILE A 557 19.96 -10.86 13.86
C ILE A 557 18.43 -10.83 13.65
N PHE A 558 17.82 -12.00 13.48
CA PHE A 558 16.39 -12.17 13.19
C PHE A 558 15.74 -13.13 14.19
N GLY A 559 14.45 -12.93 14.47
CA GLY A 559 13.68 -13.87 15.28
C GLY A 559 13.34 -15.13 14.48
N ILE A 560 12.24 -15.07 13.74
CA ILE A 560 11.73 -16.20 12.95
C ILE A 560 11.82 -15.86 11.47
N LEU A 561 12.44 -16.72 10.67
CA LEU A 561 12.40 -16.66 9.21
C LEU A 561 11.50 -17.77 8.68
N LYS A 562 10.39 -17.41 8.02
CA LYS A 562 9.46 -18.33 7.37
C LYS A 562 9.46 -18.15 5.85
N VAL A 563 9.78 -19.22 5.14
CA VAL A 563 9.89 -19.23 3.67
C VAL A 563 8.90 -20.22 3.09
N SER A 564 7.82 -19.71 2.49
CA SER A 564 6.68 -20.51 2.04
C SER A 564 6.58 -20.69 0.52
N GLU A 565 7.53 -20.16 -0.25
CA GLU A 565 7.55 -20.25 -1.72
C GLU A 565 8.94 -20.52 -2.28
N LYS A 566 9.08 -20.57 -3.61
CA LYS A 566 10.37 -20.77 -4.28
C LYS A 566 11.17 -19.48 -4.21
N THR A 567 12.21 -19.46 -3.38
CA THR A 567 13.01 -18.26 -3.07
C THR A 567 14.48 -18.63 -2.90
N ILE A 568 15.39 -17.82 -3.43
CA ILE A 568 16.83 -17.88 -3.07
C ILE A 568 17.03 -17.06 -1.80
N VAL A 569 17.46 -17.67 -0.71
CA VAL A 569 17.76 -16.98 0.55
C VAL A 569 19.28 -16.90 0.74
N ASP A 570 19.82 -15.70 0.60
CA ASP A 570 21.24 -15.36 0.65
C ASP A 570 21.59 -14.75 2.02
N ILE A 571 22.11 -15.58 2.91
CA ILE A 571 22.37 -15.25 4.32
C ILE A 571 23.84 -14.85 4.48
N LYS A 572 24.08 -13.60 4.88
CA LYS A 572 25.42 -13.03 5.06
C LYS A 572 25.84 -13.07 6.52
N SER A 573 27.13 -13.24 6.79
CA SER A 573 27.69 -13.07 8.13
C SER A 573 27.65 -11.58 8.52
N PRO A 574 27.30 -11.22 9.78
CA PRO A 574 27.11 -12.08 10.95
C PRO A 574 25.64 -12.41 11.25
N SER A 575 24.85 -12.90 10.29
CA SER A 575 23.44 -13.17 10.55
C SER A 575 23.20 -14.29 11.56
N SER A 576 22.09 -14.20 12.31
CA SER A 576 21.61 -15.29 13.16
C SER A 576 20.08 -15.31 13.26
N PHE A 577 19.52 -16.47 13.59
CA PHE A 577 18.08 -16.70 13.66
C PHE A 577 17.72 -17.50 14.91
N ASP A 578 16.59 -17.17 15.54
CA ASP A 578 16.01 -18.09 16.52
C ASP A 578 15.40 -19.30 15.79
N ILE A 579 14.59 -19.06 14.75
CA ILE A 579 13.89 -20.12 14.04
C ILE A 579 14.00 -19.92 12.53
N LEU A 580 14.34 -20.99 11.82
CA LEU A 580 14.21 -21.11 10.36
C LEU A 580 13.09 -22.11 10.04
N ASP A 581 12.02 -21.66 9.39
CA ASP A 581 10.85 -22.45 9.00
C ASP A 581 10.71 -22.51 7.47
N ILE A 582 10.88 -23.71 6.90
CA ILE A 582 10.86 -23.96 5.45
C ILE A 582 9.62 -24.75 5.07
N ASP A 583 8.75 -24.09 4.30
CA ASP A 583 7.43 -24.57 3.90
C ASP A 583 7.30 -24.81 2.38
N SER A 584 8.39 -24.68 1.61
CA SER A 584 8.42 -24.88 0.16
C SER A 584 9.66 -25.66 -0.33
N GLU A 585 9.47 -26.55 -1.31
CA GLU A 585 10.55 -27.31 -1.99
C GLU A 585 11.46 -26.42 -2.84
N GLY A 586 11.00 -25.22 -3.21
CA GLY A 586 11.75 -24.31 -4.07
C GLY A 586 12.78 -23.43 -3.35
N VAL A 587 13.05 -23.65 -2.06
CA VAL A 587 13.93 -22.79 -1.26
C VAL A 587 15.39 -23.17 -1.48
N ASP A 588 16.20 -22.23 -1.98
CA ASP A 588 17.66 -22.37 -2.19
C ASP A 588 18.41 -21.51 -1.17
N LEU A 589 19.06 -22.15 -0.19
CA LEU A 589 19.78 -21.46 0.89
C LEU A 589 21.25 -21.25 0.50
N LYS A 590 21.75 -20.02 0.64
CA LYS A 590 23.14 -19.65 0.38
C LYS A 590 23.74 -18.91 1.57
N SER A 591 25.04 -19.10 1.73
CA SER A 591 25.86 -18.31 2.66
C SER A 591 27.01 -17.63 1.91
N ASP A 592 27.46 -16.51 2.46
CA ASP A 592 28.61 -15.75 1.93
C ASP A 592 29.93 -16.51 1.98
N ASN A 593 30.09 -17.42 2.95
CA ASN A 593 31.25 -18.29 3.08
C ASN A 593 31.18 -19.59 2.24
N GLY A 594 30.07 -19.84 1.55
CA GLY A 594 29.84 -21.03 0.72
C GLY A 594 29.51 -22.33 1.47
N ASP A 595 29.66 -22.38 2.80
CA ASP A 595 29.29 -23.53 3.64
C ASP A 595 28.03 -23.22 4.47
N ILE A 596 26.88 -23.40 3.81
CA ILE A 596 25.58 -23.11 4.40
C ILE A 596 25.25 -24.04 5.58
N VAL A 597 25.69 -25.30 5.57
CA VAL A 597 25.39 -26.25 6.66
C VAL A 597 26.09 -25.84 7.95
N SER A 598 27.39 -25.49 7.85
CA SER A 598 28.15 -24.97 8.97
C SER A 598 27.58 -23.64 9.47
N PHE A 599 27.18 -22.74 8.55
CA PHE A 599 26.53 -21.48 8.92
C PHE A 599 25.26 -21.71 9.74
N LEU A 600 24.33 -22.53 9.25
CA LEU A 600 23.04 -22.78 9.91
C LEU A 600 23.25 -23.41 11.29
N THR A 601 24.15 -24.39 11.39
CA THR A 601 24.44 -25.08 12.67
C THR A 601 24.96 -24.12 13.74
N ASN A 602 25.73 -23.10 13.36
CA ASN A 602 26.36 -22.18 14.31
C ASN A 602 25.48 -20.95 14.64
N ASN A 603 24.56 -20.57 13.74
CA ASN A 603 23.85 -19.29 13.82
C ASN A 603 22.32 -19.41 13.88
N VAL A 604 21.76 -20.62 13.79
CA VAL A 604 20.31 -20.86 13.87
C VAL A 604 20.03 -21.74 15.08
N LYS A 605 19.09 -21.35 15.95
CA LYS A 605 18.75 -22.16 17.13
C LYS A 605 17.90 -23.37 16.76
N ASP A 606 16.84 -23.17 15.96
CA ASP A 606 15.90 -24.21 15.55
C ASP A 606 15.60 -24.18 14.05
N ILE A 607 15.45 -25.37 13.45
CA ILE A 607 15.11 -25.54 12.03
C ILE A 607 13.87 -26.42 11.91
N PHE A 608 12.83 -25.90 11.27
CA PHE A 608 11.62 -26.62 10.89
C PHE A 608 11.56 -26.76 9.37
N ILE A 609 11.22 -27.96 8.92
CA ILE A 609 11.03 -28.30 7.52
C ILE A 609 9.69 -29.02 7.46
N LYS A 610 8.76 -28.52 6.66
CA LYS A 610 7.43 -29.11 6.51
C LYS A 610 7.51 -30.52 5.95
N GLU A 611 6.60 -31.38 6.39
CA GLU A 611 6.53 -32.77 5.94
C GLU A 611 6.40 -32.85 4.41
N GLY A 612 7.20 -33.72 3.80
CA GLY A 612 7.26 -33.92 2.35
C GLY A 612 8.26 -33.02 1.62
N ILE A 613 8.81 -32.00 2.28
CA ILE A 613 9.76 -31.06 1.66
C ILE A 613 11.19 -31.54 1.80
N VAL A 614 11.94 -31.52 0.69
CA VAL A 614 13.36 -31.87 0.66
C VAL A 614 14.19 -30.59 0.52
N ASN A 615 14.94 -30.27 1.57
CA ASN A 615 16.01 -29.28 1.53
C ASN A 615 17.24 -29.88 2.22
N ASP A 616 18.19 -30.36 1.42
CA ASP A 616 19.32 -31.17 1.92
C ASP A 616 20.17 -30.40 2.93
N SER A 617 20.49 -29.14 2.65
CA SER A 617 21.29 -28.28 3.52
C SER A 617 20.61 -28.04 4.87
N ALA A 618 19.33 -27.66 4.88
CA ALA A 618 18.59 -27.45 6.12
C ALA A 618 18.38 -28.75 6.90
N SER A 619 18.15 -29.87 6.20
CA SER A 619 17.96 -31.19 6.83
C SER A 619 19.24 -31.68 7.51
N GLN A 620 20.39 -31.50 6.85
CA GLN A 620 21.70 -31.83 7.43
C GLN A 620 21.98 -30.98 8.67
N ALA A 621 21.79 -29.66 8.59
CA ALA A 621 21.99 -28.76 9.73
C ALA A 621 21.05 -29.10 10.91
N LYS A 622 19.78 -29.38 10.64
CA LYS A 622 18.79 -29.79 11.64
C LYS A 622 19.24 -31.04 12.40
N ASN A 623 19.69 -32.08 11.69
CA ASN A 623 20.17 -33.32 12.32
C ASN A 623 21.38 -33.08 13.23
N ILE A 624 22.29 -32.18 12.84
CA ILE A 624 23.45 -31.82 13.66
C ILE A 624 23.00 -31.10 14.95
N LEU A 625 22.09 -30.13 14.83
CA LEU A 625 21.52 -29.41 15.97
C LEU A 625 20.81 -30.34 16.97
N GLU A 626 20.00 -31.28 16.48
CA GLU A 626 19.28 -32.25 17.33
C GLU A 626 20.24 -33.20 18.08
N ASN A 627 21.32 -33.62 17.42
CA ASN A 627 22.36 -34.45 18.04
C ASN A 627 23.15 -33.69 19.10
N ASN A 628 23.49 -32.41 18.85
CA ASN A 628 24.22 -31.59 19.80
C ASN A 628 23.42 -31.34 21.08
N ARG A 629 22.10 -31.17 20.99
CA ARG A 629 21.22 -30.98 22.16
C ARG A 629 21.17 -32.18 23.11
N HIS A 630 21.34 -33.39 22.58
CA HIS A 630 21.35 -34.59 23.42
C HIS A 630 22.58 -34.66 24.33
N TYR A 631 23.67 -33.96 23.99
CA TYR A 631 24.90 -33.96 24.80
C TYR A 631 24.89 -32.94 25.94
N ASP A 632 24.00 -31.94 25.91
CA ASP A 632 23.89 -30.91 26.95
C ASP A 632 22.95 -31.30 28.11
N GLU A 633 22.16 -32.37 27.95
CA GLU A 633 21.21 -32.88 28.96
C GLU A 633 21.80 -34.00 29.86
N ASP A 634 22.99 -34.52 29.53
CA ASP A 634 23.77 -35.50 30.33
C ASP A 634 24.87 -34.80 31.16
#